data_AF-A0A0G0DUZ9-F1
#
_entry.id   AF-A0A0G0DUZ9-F1
#
_cell.length_a   1.000
_cell.length_b   1.000
_cell.length_c   1.000
_cell.angle_alpha   90.00
_cell.angle_beta   90.00
_cell.angle_gamma   90.00
#
_symmetry.space_group_name_H-M   'P 1'
#
loop_
_entity.id
_entity.type
_entity.pdbx_description
1 polymer ?
#
loop_
_entity_poly.entity_id
_entity_poly.type
_entity_poly.pdbx_seq_one_letter_code
_entity_poly.pdbx_strand_id
1 'polypeptide(L)'
;MGKTVVIALVVIVAIGAFFVFRGENKASSNATSSVQGQVVKNKKPQIPNNWFPKISAFEVNKNANDVSLSAKSAIIVNYDTGEVIFAKNAKERLPVASTVKIMTALVALENAELNDVFVVSEMLAKTAWVL
;
A
#
# COMPACT_ATOMS: atom_id res chain seq x y z
N MET A 1 5.33 4.87 70.89
CA MET A 1 6.30 4.82 69.77
C MET A 1 5.93 3.90 68.61
N GLY A 2 5.05 2.89 68.74
CA GLY A 2 4.75 1.98 67.62
C GLY A 2 3.93 2.60 66.46
N LYS A 3 2.95 3.44 66.75
CA LYS A 3 2.05 4.01 65.72
C LYS A 3 2.77 4.95 64.74
N THR A 4 3.75 5.72 65.21
CA THR A 4 4.54 6.63 64.37
C THR A 4 5.45 5.89 63.39
N VAL A 5 5.97 4.71 63.77
CA VAL A 5 6.79 3.86 62.90
C VAL A 5 5.95 3.21 61.81
N VAL A 6 4.72 2.77 62.15
CA VAL A 6 3.78 2.20 61.16
C VAL A 6 3.34 3.27 60.15
N ILE A 7 3.06 4.49 60.59
CA ILE A 7 2.71 5.60 59.70
C ILE A 7 3.89 5.94 58.76
N ALA A 8 5.12 5.97 59.27
CA ALA A 8 6.30 6.22 58.45
C ALA A 8 6.51 5.13 57.38
N LEU A 9 6.30 3.85 57.71
CA LEU A 9 6.39 2.74 56.76
C LEU A 9 5.33 2.83 55.65
N VAL A 10 4.09 3.16 56.00
CA VAL A 10 3.01 3.31 55.01
C VAL A 10 3.27 4.49 54.07
N VAL A 11 3.82 5.60 54.58
CA VAL A 11 4.18 6.76 53.76
C VAL A 11 5.32 6.44 52.79
N ILE A 12 6.33 5.68 53.22
CA ILE A 12 7.44 5.26 52.35
C ILE A 12 6.93 4.34 51.22
N VAL A 13 6.05 3.39 51.53
CA VAL A 13 5.46 2.49 50.53
C VAL A 13 4.57 3.27 49.56
N ALA A 14 3.79 4.24 50.04
CA ALA A 14 2.95 5.09 49.20
C ALA A 14 3.78 5.99 48.26
N ILE A 15 4.88 6.56 48.75
CA ILE A 15 5.79 7.38 47.92
C ILE A 15 6.52 6.52 46.89
N GLY A 16 7.00 5.33 47.29
CA GLY A 16 7.63 4.38 46.37
C GLY A 16 6.67 3.93 45.27
N ALA A 17 5.43 3.57 45.63
CA ALA A 17 4.39 3.21 44.67
C ALA A 17 4.05 4.39 43.75
N PHE A 18 3.95 5.61 44.28
CA PHE A 18 3.67 6.81 43.51
C PHE A 18 4.79 7.14 42.51
N PHE A 19 6.06 6.88 42.85
CA PHE A 19 7.19 7.09 41.95
C PHE A 19 7.24 6.03 40.84
N VAL A 20 6.86 4.78 41.13
CA VAL A 20 6.75 3.70 40.13
C VAL A 20 5.57 3.93 39.18
N PHE A 21 4.44 4.45 39.68
CA PHE A 21 3.24 4.68 38.87
C PHE A 21 3.27 6.00 38.09
N ARG A 22 4.19 6.91 38.41
CA ARG A 22 4.45 8.13 37.64
C ARG A 22 5.26 7.79 36.39
N GLY A 23 4.71 6.89 35.59
CA GLY A 23 5.21 6.53 34.26
C GLY A 23 5.36 7.80 33.44
N GLU A 24 6.56 8.00 32.92
CA GLU A 24 6.92 9.12 32.06
C GLU A 24 6.03 9.09 30.81
N ASN A 25 5.11 10.04 30.68
CA ASN A 25 4.58 10.42 29.38
C ASN A 25 5.70 11.13 28.61
N LYS A 26 6.64 10.36 28.07
CA LYS A 26 7.48 10.88 26.99
C LYS A 26 6.55 11.03 25.79
N ALA A 27 6.06 12.25 25.61
CA ALA A 27 5.63 12.73 24.31
C ALA A 27 6.79 12.43 23.36
N SER A 28 6.63 11.38 22.56
CA SER A 28 7.53 11.04 21.46
C SER A 28 7.38 12.14 20.42
N SER A 29 8.08 13.25 20.64
CA SER A 29 8.39 14.22 19.60
C SER A 29 9.09 13.48 18.47
N ASN A 30 8.67 13.78 17.25
CA ASN A 30 9.15 13.15 16.03
C ASN A 30 10.68 13.23 15.94
N ALA A 31 11.36 12.14 16.32
CA ALA A 31 12.74 11.92 15.98
C ALA A 31 12.77 11.39 14.54
N THR A 32 12.88 12.32 13.59
CA THR A 32 13.53 12.06 12.32
C THR A 32 14.91 11.48 12.60
N SER A 33 15.02 10.16 12.48
CA SER A 33 16.30 9.47 12.41
C SER A 33 16.53 9.09 10.96
N SER A 34 17.56 9.67 10.38
CA SER A 34 18.23 9.18 9.19
C SER A 34 18.67 7.74 9.43
N VAL A 35 17.87 6.77 8.98
CA VAL A 35 18.30 5.37 8.90
C VAL A 35 19.24 5.24 7.71
N GLN A 36 20.48 5.68 7.91
CA GLN A 36 21.63 5.16 7.17
C GLN A 36 21.88 3.73 7.69
N GLY A 37 21.38 2.75 6.93
CA GLY A 37 21.96 1.41 6.83
C GLY A 37 21.54 0.37 7.86
N GLN A 38 20.39 -0.28 7.66
CA GLN A 38 20.30 -1.75 7.58
C GLN A 38 19.19 -2.12 6.59
N VAL A 39 19.59 -2.11 5.33
CA VAL A 39 18.91 -2.81 4.24
C VAL A 39 19.07 -4.32 4.48
N VAL A 40 18.05 -5.09 4.08
CA VAL A 40 17.94 -6.56 4.06
C VAL A 40 17.37 -7.23 5.32
N LYS A 41 16.04 -7.22 5.44
CA LYS A 41 15.25 -8.40 5.83
C LYS A 41 14.36 -8.76 4.64
N ASN A 42 14.80 -9.73 3.84
CA ASN A 42 14.08 -10.36 2.72
C ASN A 42 13.20 -9.42 1.90
N LYS A 43 13.78 -8.37 1.35
CA LYS A 43 13.11 -7.55 0.35
C LYS A 43 13.38 -8.21 -1.01
N LYS A 44 12.40 -8.96 -1.54
CA LYS A 44 12.38 -9.42 -2.94
C LYS A 44 12.97 -8.29 -3.79
N PRO A 45 14.01 -8.53 -4.62
CA PRO A 45 14.74 -7.45 -5.30
C PRO A 45 13.71 -6.51 -5.88
N GLN A 46 13.73 -5.28 -5.39
CA GLN A 46 12.78 -4.26 -5.80
C GLN A 46 13.25 -3.89 -7.20
N ILE A 47 12.79 -4.63 -8.21
CA ILE A 47 12.99 -4.24 -9.60
C ILE A 47 12.28 -2.89 -9.69
N PRO A 48 13.01 -1.77 -9.83
CA PRO A 48 12.35 -0.49 -9.88
C PRO A 48 11.48 -0.52 -11.15
N ASN A 49 10.16 -0.29 -10.98
CA ASN A 49 9.22 -0.31 -12.10
C ASN A 49 9.34 0.99 -12.91
N ASN A 50 10.48 1.19 -13.58
CA ASN A 50 10.71 2.39 -14.39
C ASN A 50 9.90 2.41 -15.69
N TRP A 51 9.11 1.35 -15.94
CA TRP A 51 8.29 1.24 -17.12
C TRP A 51 6.94 1.93 -16.91
N PHE A 52 6.78 3.10 -17.53
CA PHE A 52 5.49 3.80 -17.66
C PHE A 52 5.33 4.29 -19.10
N PRO A 53 4.11 4.26 -19.67
CA PRO A 53 3.85 4.82 -20.97
C PRO A 53 4.26 6.29 -21.02
N LYS A 54 5.09 6.65 -22.01
CA LYS A 54 5.56 8.02 -22.25
C LYS A 54 4.44 8.82 -22.89
N ILE A 55 3.47 9.22 -22.07
CA ILE A 55 2.41 10.15 -22.47
C ILE A 55 2.99 11.57 -22.34
N SER A 56 3.97 11.92 -23.18
CA SER A 56 4.40 13.31 -23.36
C SER A 56 3.19 14.13 -23.81
N ALA A 57 3.04 15.32 -23.23
CA ALA A 57 1.81 16.11 -23.30
C ALA A 57 1.30 16.30 -24.74
N PHE A 58 0.27 15.53 -25.11
CA PHE A 58 -0.68 15.81 -26.18
C PHE A 58 -0.08 16.29 -27.52
N GLU A 59 0.88 15.56 -28.08
CA GLU A 59 1.05 15.51 -29.54
C GLU A 59 0.86 14.08 -30.02
N VAL A 60 -0.30 13.50 -29.72
CA VAL A 60 -0.81 12.42 -30.56
C VAL A 60 -1.04 13.07 -31.92
N ASN A 61 -0.25 12.64 -32.90
CA ASN A 61 -0.34 13.01 -34.30
C ASN A 61 -1.81 13.27 -34.68
N LYS A 62 -2.16 14.54 -34.85
CA LYS A 62 -3.51 15.01 -35.21
C LYS A 62 -3.94 14.51 -36.60
N ASN A 63 -3.11 13.69 -37.27
CA ASN A 63 -3.43 12.96 -38.50
C ASN A 63 -3.94 11.53 -38.26
N ALA A 64 -4.10 11.06 -37.01
CA ALA A 64 -4.85 9.83 -36.72
C ALA A 64 -6.38 10.01 -36.89
N ASN A 65 -6.80 10.82 -37.87
CA ASN A 65 -8.19 11.16 -38.14
C ASN A 65 -9.03 10.01 -38.71
N ASP A 66 -8.50 8.78 -38.77
CA ASP A 66 -9.14 7.66 -39.49
C ASP A 66 -9.45 6.43 -38.62
N VAL A 67 -9.12 6.47 -37.32
CA VAL A 67 -9.45 5.37 -36.40
C VAL A 67 -10.73 5.70 -35.64
N SER A 68 -11.87 5.38 -36.26
CA SER A 68 -13.18 5.49 -35.63
C SER A 68 -13.36 4.36 -34.60
N LEU A 69 -13.36 4.73 -33.31
CA LEU A 69 -13.62 3.82 -32.19
C LEU A 69 -14.90 4.20 -31.46
N SER A 70 -15.76 3.23 -31.21
CA SER A 70 -16.92 3.37 -30.32
C SER A 70 -16.53 3.50 -28.84
N ALA A 71 -15.33 3.05 -28.47
CA ALA A 71 -14.83 3.09 -27.10
C ALA A 71 -14.69 4.52 -26.57
N LYS A 72 -15.05 4.73 -25.29
CA LYS A 72 -14.95 6.03 -24.63
C LYS A 72 -13.49 6.46 -24.40
N SER A 73 -12.64 5.50 -24.06
CA SER A 73 -11.20 5.68 -23.88
C SER A 73 -10.44 4.46 -24.44
N ALA A 74 -9.25 4.69 -24.99
CA ALA A 74 -8.37 3.65 -25.53
C ALA A 74 -6.91 4.14 -25.52
N ILE A 75 -5.97 3.21 -25.37
CA ILE A 75 -4.54 3.46 -25.46
C ILE A 75 -3.82 2.24 -26.05
N ILE A 76 -2.84 2.47 -26.92
CA ILE A 76 -1.93 1.45 -27.44
C ILE A 76 -0.50 1.92 -27.18
N VAL A 77 0.31 1.05 -26.58
CA VAL A 77 1.67 1.36 -26.15
C VAL A 77 2.62 0.28 -26.67
N ASN A 78 3.75 0.70 -27.22
CA ASN A 78 4.88 -0.20 -27.49
C ASN A 78 5.54 -0.59 -26.15
N TYR A 79 5.58 -1.89 -25.85
CA TYR A 79 6.13 -2.39 -24.60
C TYR A 79 7.62 -2.11 -24.44
N ASP A 80 8.43 -2.30 -25.48
CA ASP A 80 9.89 -2.19 -25.34
C ASP A 80 10.33 -0.73 -25.13
N THR A 81 9.68 0.21 -25.82
CA THR A 81 10.07 1.63 -25.80
C THR A 81 9.26 2.50 -24.82
N GLY A 82 8.08 2.02 -24.41
CA GLY A 82 7.08 2.79 -23.67
C GLY A 82 6.39 3.86 -24.51
N GLU A 83 6.58 3.87 -25.83
CA GLU A 83 5.99 4.85 -26.74
C GLU A 83 4.48 4.62 -26.92
N VAL A 84 3.70 5.70 -26.87
CA VAL A 84 2.25 5.64 -27.10
C VAL A 84 1.97 5.79 -28.59
N ILE A 85 1.54 4.71 -29.22
CA ILE A 85 1.21 4.65 -30.65
C ILE A 85 -0.13 5.34 -30.92
N PHE A 86 -1.08 5.16 -30.02
CA PHE A 86 -2.43 5.75 -30.12
C PHE A 86 -3.01 6.02 -28.73
N ALA A 87 -3.75 7.12 -28.59
CA ALA A 87 -4.50 7.41 -27.38
C ALA A 87 -5.79 8.19 -27.69
N LYS A 88 -6.89 7.75 -27.09
CA LYS A 88 -8.19 8.43 -27.05
C LYS A 88 -8.59 8.56 -25.59
N ASN A 89 -8.66 9.77 -25.04
CA ASN A 89 -9.03 10.02 -23.64
C ASN A 89 -8.27 9.15 -22.62
N ALA A 90 -7.00 8.82 -22.87
CA ALA A 90 -6.27 7.80 -22.09
C ALA A 90 -6.04 8.14 -20.60
N LYS A 91 -6.18 9.42 -20.21
CA LYS A 91 -6.08 9.86 -18.80
C LYS A 91 -7.44 10.03 -18.12
N GLU A 92 -8.54 9.76 -18.82
CA GLU A 92 -9.88 9.85 -18.26
C GLU A 92 -10.12 8.74 -17.22
N ARG A 93 -10.66 9.09 -16.05
CA ARG A 93 -11.03 8.12 -15.02
C ARG A 93 -12.35 7.46 -15.38
N LEU A 94 -12.33 6.15 -15.59
CA LEU A 94 -13.50 5.34 -15.95
C LEU A 94 -13.59 4.09 -15.06
N PRO A 95 -14.80 3.55 -14.82
CA PRO A 95 -14.95 2.23 -14.21
C PRO A 95 -14.24 1.17 -15.07
N VAL A 96 -13.36 0.40 -14.44
CA VAL A 96 -12.48 -0.57 -15.11
C VAL A 96 -13.07 -1.99 -15.16
N ALA A 97 -14.20 -2.21 -14.46
CA ALA A 97 -14.88 -3.51 -14.33
C ALA A 97 -13.86 -4.65 -14.06
N SER A 98 -13.99 -5.77 -14.78
CA SER A 98 -13.12 -6.94 -14.62
C SER A 98 -11.63 -6.70 -14.89
N THR A 99 -11.20 -5.59 -15.50
CA THR A 99 -9.75 -5.33 -15.68
C THR A 99 -9.04 -5.01 -14.35
N VAL A 100 -9.77 -4.68 -13.28
CA VAL A 100 -9.23 -4.59 -11.91
C VAL A 100 -8.55 -5.89 -11.46
N LYS A 101 -8.98 -7.04 -12.01
CA LYS A 101 -8.40 -8.36 -11.71
C LYS A 101 -6.93 -8.45 -12.09
N ILE A 102 -6.42 -7.62 -13.00
CA ILE A 102 -4.98 -7.56 -13.30
C ILE A 102 -4.20 -7.16 -12.05
N MET A 103 -4.62 -6.10 -11.36
CA MET A 103 -3.99 -5.66 -10.11
C MET A 103 -4.17 -6.71 -9.01
N THR A 104 -5.37 -7.27 -8.88
CA THR A 104 -5.64 -8.34 -7.89
C THR A 104 -4.75 -9.55 -8.10
N ALA A 105 -4.59 -10.00 -9.35
CA ALA A 105 -3.72 -11.13 -9.69
C ALA A 105 -2.26 -10.84 -9.39
N LEU A 106 -1.77 -9.63 -9.70
CA LEU A 106 -0.40 -9.23 -9.35
C LEU A 106 -0.16 -9.29 -7.84
N VAL A 107 -1.06 -8.69 -7.05
CA VAL A 107 -0.96 -8.72 -5.58
C VAL A 107 -1.04 -10.15 -5.05
N ALA A 108 -1.91 -10.99 -5.60
CA ALA A 108 -1.99 -12.40 -5.22
C ALA A 108 -0.67 -13.14 -5.49
N LEU A 109 -0.09 -13.00 -6.69
CA LEU A 109 1.18 -13.62 -7.06
C LEU A 109 2.38 -13.09 -6.28
N GLU A 110 2.29 -11.88 -5.73
CA GLU A 110 3.33 -11.34 -4.85
C GLU A 110 3.30 -11.95 -3.45
N ASN A 111 2.13 -12.40 -2.98
CA ASN A 111 1.89 -12.79 -1.60
C ASN A 111 1.53 -14.28 -1.41
N ALA A 112 1.31 -15.03 -2.49
CA ALA A 112 0.96 -16.45 -2.47
C ALA A 112 1.87 -17.26 -3.39
N GLU A 113 2.07 -18.53 -3.04
CA GLU A 113 2.70 -19.52 -3.91
C GLU A 113 1.67 -20.18 -4.83
N LEU A 114 2.11 -20.64 -5.99
CA LEU A 114 1.23 -21.29 -6.96
C LEU A 114 0.60 -22.59 -6.43
N ASN A 115 1.23 -23.22 -5.44
CA ASN A 115 0.79 -24.48 -4.85
C ASN A 115 0.03 -24.28 -3.53
N ASP A 116 -0.23 -23.03 -3.12
CA ASP A 116 -0.98 -22.75 -1.91
C ASP A 116 -2.41 -23.29 -2.01
N VAL A 117 -2.86 -23.97 -0.96
CA VAL A 117 -4.23 -24.47 -0.85
C VAL A 117 -5.07 -23.44 -0.11
N PHE A 118 -6.09 -22.90 -0.78
CA PHE A 118 -7.01 -21.93 -0.21
C PHE A 118 -8.34 -22.56 0.15
N VAL A 119 -8.87 -22.20 1.33
CA VAL A 119 -10.23 -22.58 1.75
C VAL A 119 -11.20 -21.51 1.27
N VAL A 120 -12.19 -21.90 0.46
CA VAL A 120 -13.24 -20.99 0.00
C VAL A 120 -14.26 -20.78 1.12
N SER A 121 -14.44 -19.53 1.54
CA SER A 121 -15.44 -19.21 2.57
C SER A 121 -16.86 -19.30 2.01
N GLU A 122 -17.83 -19.63 2.87
CA GLU A 122 -19.24 -19.73 2.50
C GLU A 122 -19.78 -18.41 1.90
N MET A 123 -19.27 -17.26 2.37
CA MET A 123 -19.60 -15.94 1.84
C MET A 123 -19.17 -15.79 0.38
N LEU A 124 -17.96 -16.22 0.03
CA LEU A 124 -17.46 -16.15 -1.34
C LEU A 124 -18.22 -17.12 -2.26
N ALA A 125 -18.54 -18.32 -1.76
CA ALA A 125 -19.30 -19.31 -2.52
C ALA A 125 -20.73 -18.85 -2.87
N LYS A 126 -21.34 -18.00 -2.02
CA LYS A 126 -22.69 -17.46 -2.24
C LYS A 126 -22.72 -16.26 -3.19
N THR A 127 -21.56 -15.66 -3.49
CA THR A 127 -21.49 -14.42 -4.25
C THR A 127 -21.19 -14.73 -5.72
N ALA A 128 -22.25 -14.80 -6.55
CA ALA A 128 -22.12 -15.15 -7.97
C ALA A 128 -21.79 -13.96 -8.91
N TRP A 129 -21.84 -12.70 -8.44
CA TRP A 129 -21.86 -11.51 -9.33
C TRP A 129 -21.01 -10.31 -8.89
N VAL A 130 -20.14 -10.42 -7.89
CA VAL A 130 -19.35 -9.26 -7.45
C VAL A 130 -17.96 -9.32 -8.07
N LEU A 131 -17.84 -8.97 -9.36
CA LEU A 131 -16.64 -8.34 -9.96
C LEU A 131 -16.98 -7.63 -11.29
#